data_AF-A0A8D0GWV2-F1
#
_entry.id   AF-A0A8D0GWV2-F1
#
_cell.length_a   1.000
_cell.length_b   1.000
_cell.length_c   1.000
_cell.angle_alpha   90.00
_cell.angle_beta   90.00
_cell.angle_gamma   90.00
#
_symmetry.space_group_name_H-M   'P 1'
#
loop_
_entity.id
_entity.type
_entity.pdbx_description
1 polymer ?
#
loop_
_entity_poly.entity_id
_entity_poly.type
_entity_poly.pdbx_seq_one_letter_code
_entity_poly.pdbx_strand_id
1 'polypeptide(L)'
;MAGKGERNAKALKEVWRRAENSLCADCGKPDPDWASYTLGVVICLSCSGIHRNIPNISKVKSLRMDLWDETQVQFLAHHGNVVAKATYEAYVPIYYYQPTHTDCQVLKEEWIRAKYEHQAVLVCKQSHNCGSGYNLN
;
A
#
# COMPACT_ATOMS: atom_id res chain seq x y z
N MET A 1 -17.26 -27.38 0.22
CA MET A 1 -15.98 -26.63 0.34
C MET A 1 -15.50 -26.05 -0.98
N ALA A 2 -15.53 -26.79 -2.11
CA ALA A 2 -15.06 -26.32 -3.43
C ALA A 2 -15.66 -24.96 -3.89
N GLY A 3 -16.97 -24.77 -3.74
CA GLY A 3 -17.65 -23.52 -4.18
C GLY A 3 -17.32 -22.27 -3.36
N LYS A 4 -16.66 -22.35 -2.20
CA LYS A 4 -16.25 -21.15 -1.44
C LYS A 4 -14.94 -20.57 -1.98
N GLY A 5 -13.97 -21.44 -2.30
CA GLY A 5 -12.69 -21.02 -2.91
C GLY A 5 -12.88 -20.36 -4.28
N GLU A 6 -13.75 -20.92 -5.12
CA GLU A 6 -14.04 -20.37 -6.45
C GLU A 6 -14.74 -18.99 -6.38
N ARG A 7 -15.69 -18.82 -5.46
CA ARG A 7 -16.35 -17.52 -5.22
C ARG A 7 -15.35 -16.45 -4.77
N ASN A 8 -14.46 -16.80 -3.84
CA ASN A 8 -13.41 -15.89 -3.38
C ASN A 8 -12.44 -15.54 -4.50
N ALA A 9 -12.01 -16.51 -5.32
CA ALA A 9 -11.13 -16.25 -6.46
C ALA A 9 -11.79 -15.31 -7.49
N LYS A 10 -13.09 -15.48 -7.76
CA LYS A 10 -13.85 -14.58 -8.63
C LYS A 10 -13.93 -13.17 -8.06
N ALA A 11 -14.27 -13.03 -6.78
CA ALA A 11 -14.36 -11.74 -6.10
C ALA A 11 -12.99 -11.03 -6.02
N LEU A 12 -11.92 -11.77 -5.73
CA LEU A 12 -10.56 -11.25 -5.73
C LEU A 12 -10.17 -10.70 -7.10
N LYS A 13 -10.50 -11.44 -8.17
CA LYS A 13 -10.21 -11.01 -9.55
C LYS A 13 -10.95 -9.73 -9.92
N GLU A 14 -12.15 -9.52 -9.40
CA GLU A 14 -12.89 -8.28 -9.59
C GLU A 14 -12.19 -7.10 -8.89
N VAL A 15 -11.79 -7.27 -7.63
CA VAL A 15 -11.03 -6.25 -6.88
C VAL A 15 -9.72 -5.91 -7.57
N TRP A 16 -9.00 -6.93 -8.04
CA TRP A 16 -7.71 -6.76 -8.71
C TRP A 16 -7.83 -6.00 -10.05
N ARG A 17 -8.93 -6.17 -10.78
CA ARG A 17 -9.15 -5.52 -12.08
C ARG A 17 -9.61 -4.07 -11.98
N ARG A 18 -9.90 -3.56 -10.79
CA ARG A 18 -10.30 -2.17 -10.62
C ARG A 18 -9.18 -1.23 -11.07
N ALA A 19 -9.55 -0.12 -11.69
CA ALA A 19 -8.60 0.78 -12.34
C ALA A 19 -7.54 1.31 -11.36
N GLU A 20 -7.90 1.56 -10.10
CA GLU A 20 -6.98 2.01 -9.06
C GLU A 20 -5.87 1.00 -8.75
N ASN A 21 -6.11 -0.29 -8.99
CA ASN A 21 -5.18 -1.38 -8.69
C ASN A 21 -4.32 -1.78 -9.91
N SER A 22 -4.44 -1.06 -11.04
CA SER A 22 -3.70 -1.33 -12.28
C SER A 22 -2.19 -1.03 -12.18
N LEU A 23 -1.79 -0.23 -11.19
CA LEU A 23 -0.41 0.14 -10.91
C LEU A 23 -0.02 -0.28 -9.49
N CYS A 24 1.21 -0.73 -9.33
CA CYS A 24 1.79 -1.04 -8.02
C CYS A 24 1.70 0.17 -7.09
N ALA A 25 1.17 -0.04 -5.88
CA ALA A 25 0.98 1.02 -4.89
C ALA A 25 2.27 1.73 -4.46
N ASP A 26 3.44 1.14 -4.67
CA ASP A 26 4.71 1.67 -4.14
C ASP A 26 5.63 2.25 -5.22
N CYS A 27 5.63 1.69 -6.43
CA CYS A 27 6.57 2.08 -7.49
C CYS A 27 5.92 2.34 -8.85
N GLY A 28 4.59 2.25 -8.93
CA GLY A 28 3.84 2.48 -10.17
C GLY A 28 4.10 1.45 -11.27
N LYS A 29 4.73 0.29 -10.99
CA LYS A 29 4.88 -0.79 -11.98
C LYS A 29 3.49 -1.25 -12.47
N PRO A 30 3.24 -1.33 -13.78
CA PRO A 30 1.98 -1.86 -14.31
C PRO A 30 1.74 -3.33 -13.96
N ASP A 31 0.47 -3.72 -14.00
CA ASP A 31 -0.02 -5.10 -13.80
C ASP A 31 0.54 -5.81 -12.55
N PRO A 32 0.48 -5.17 -11.36
CA PRO A 32 0.90 -5.79 -10.11
C PRO A 32 0.07 -7.06 -9.83
N ASP A 33 0.72 -8.14 -9.40
CA ASP A 33 0.06 -9.44 -9.17
C ASP A 33 0.28 -10.00 -7.76
N TRP A 34 0.64 -9.13 -6.82
CA TRP A 34 0.72 -9.38 -5.39
C TRP A 34 -0.13 -8.37 -4.63
N ALA A 35 -0.52 -8.72 -3.41
CA ALA A 35 -1.19 -7.79 -2.52
C ALA A 35 -0.78 -8.00 -1.07
N SER A 36 -0.75 -6.91 -0.31
CA SER A 36 -0.70 -6.96 1.15
C SER A 36 -2.12 -6.99 1.70
N TYR A 37 -2.49 -8.09 2.34
CA TYR A 37 -3.83 -8.27 2.91
C TYR A 37 -3.99 -7.68 4.32
N THR A 38 -2.91 -7.11 4.89
CA THR A 38 -2.97 -6.33 6.13
C THR A 38 -2.99 -4.82 5.87
N LEU A 39 -2.37 -4.36 4.78
CA LEU A 39 -2.35 -2.94 4.40
C LEU A 39 -3.41 -2.58 3.34
N GLY A 40 -3.94 -3.57 2.63
CA GLY A 40 -4.99 -3.35 1.63
C GLY A 40 -4.46 -2.77 0.32
N VAL A 41 -3.22 -3.09 -0.05
CA VAL A 41 -2.55 -2.60 -1.26
C VAL A 41 -2.26 -3.71 -2.26
N VAL A 42 -2.35 -3.39 -3.55
CA VAL A 42 -1.93 -4.22 -4.69
C VAL A 42 -0.57 -3.72 -5.18
N ILE A 43 0.41 -4.61 -5.21
CA ILE A 43 1.84 -4.31 -5.41
C ILE A 43 2.49 -5.31 -6.37
N CYS A 44 3.61 -4.93 -6.98
CA CYS A 44 4.34 -5.83 -7.87
C CYS A 44 5.18 -6.85 -7.08
N LEU A 45 5.66 -7.90 -7.77
CA LEU A 45 6.54 -8.91 -7.17
C LEU A 45 7.76 -8.31 -6.45
N SER A 46 8.42 -7.31 -7.04
CA SER A 46 9.60 -6.67 -6.43
C SER A 46 9.28 -5.97 -5.11
N CYS A 47 8.23 -5.15 -5.07
CA CYS A 47 7.78 -4.50 -3.82
C CYS A 47 7.26 -5.51 -2.81
N SER A 48 6.61 -6.60 -3.25
CA SER A 48 6.22 -7.69 -2.35
C SER A 48 7.42 -8.31 -1.61
N GLY A 49 8.59 -8.38 -2.26
CA GLY A 49 9.84 -8.81 -1.63
C GLY A 49 10.28 -7.90 -0.49
N ILE A 50 10.19 -6.59 -0.68
CA ILE A 50 10.49 -5.58 0.35
C ILE A 50 9.48 -5.65 1.48
N HIS A 51 8.18 -5.78 1.18
CA HIS A 51 7.13 -5.93 2.19
C HIS A 51 7.34 -7.14 3.11
N ARG A 52 8.00 -8.22 2.64
CA ARG A 52 8.34 -9.36 3.50
C ARG A 52 9.40 -9.03 4.56
N ASN A 53 10.15 -7.93 4.40
CA ASN A 53 11.12 -7.45 5.38
C ASN A 53 10.50 -6.60 6.50
N ILE A 54 9.18 -6.36 6.47
CA ILE A 54 8.39 -5.70 7.53
C ILE A 54 7.19 -6.57 7.98
N PRO A 55 7.41 -7.82 8.42
CA PRO A 55 6.35 -8.83 8.59
C PRO A 55 5.34 -8.52 9.71
N ASN A 56 5.72 -7.65 10.66
CA ASN A 56 4.82 -7.18 11.72
C ASN A 56 3.75 -6.20 11.20
N ILE A 57 3.99 -5.58 10.04
CA ILE A 57 3.14 -4.56 9.44
C ILE A 57 2.44 -5.12 8.19
N SER A 58 3.22 -5.73 7.29
CA SER A 58 2.72 -6.21 6.01
C SER A 58 2.78 -7.72 5.89
N LYS A 59 1.65 -8.32 5.51
CA LYS A 59 1.59 -9.72 5.09
C LYS A 59 1.09 -9.79 3.65
N VAL A 60 1.88 -10.44 2.79
CA VAL A 60 1.65 -10.47 1.34
C VAL A 60 1.22 -11.85 0.85
N LYS A 61 0.42 -11.85 -0.21
CA LYS A 61 0.01 -13.04 -0.99
C LYS A 61 0.00 -12.71 -2.48
N SER A 62 0.27 -13.70 -3.31
CA SER A 62 0.05 -13.65 -4.76
C SER A 62 -1.45 -13.60 -5.05
N LEU A 63 -1.84 -12.71 -5.97
CA LEU A 63 -3.21 -12.63 -6.47
C LEU A 63 -3.55 -13.76 -7.46
N ARG A 64 -2.53 -14.47 -7.96
CA ARG A 64 -2.67 -15.56 -8.92
C ARG A 64 -2.59 -16.94 -8.29
N MET A 65 -1.67 -17.13 -7.34
CA MET A 65 -1.23 -18.46 -6.91
C MET A 65 -1.71 -18.83 -5.51
N ASP A 66 -1.98 -17.86 -4.64
CA ASP A 66 -2.30 -18.15 -3.24
C ASP A 66 -3.80 -18.30 -3.00
N LEU A 67 -4.14 -19.03 -1.93
CA LEU A 67 -5.51 -19.11 -1.45
C LEU A 67 -5.87 -17.90 -0.61
N TRP A 68 -7.00 -17.29 -0.95
CA TRP A 68 -7.57 -16.14 -0.25
C TRP A 68 -8.87 -16.52 0.45
N ASP A 69 -8.94 -16.23 1.74
CA ASP A 69 -10.19 -16.38 2.49
C ASP A 69 -11.10 -15.16 2.26
N GLU A 70 -12.33 -15.29 2.72
CA GLU A 70 -13.37 -14.29 2.47
C GLU A 70 -13.06 -12.95 3.15
N THR A 71 -12.50 -12.98 4.36
CA THR A 71 -12.19 -11.75 5.11
C THR A 71 -11.03 -11.00 4.47
N GLN A 72 -10.02 -11.69 3.93
CA GLN A 72 -8.93 -11.08 3.17
C GLN A 72 -9.43 -10.44 1.87
N VAL A 73 -10.28 -11.13 1.11
CA VAL A 73 -10.86 -10.58 -0.13
C VAL A 73 -11.71 -9.35 0.18
N GLN A 74 -12.56 -9.42 1.20
CA GLN A 74 -13.37 -8.29 1.64
C GLN A 74 -12.50 -7.13 2.11
N PHE A 75 -11.44 -7.38 2.89
CA PHE A 75 -10.54 -6.33 3.34
C PHE A 75 -9.90 -5.60 2.15
N LEU A 76 -9.34 -6.34 1.19
CA LEU A 76 -8.79 -5.74 -0.03
C LEU A 76 -9.85 -4.98 -0.85
N ALA A 77 -11.09 -5.50 -0.90
CA ALA A 77 -12.20 -4.87 -1.61
C ALA A 77 -12.66 -3.54 -1.01
N HIS A 78 -12.62 -3.39 0.32
CA HIS A 78 -12.96 -2.15 1.04
C HIS A 78 -11.80 -1.14 1.06
N HIS A 79 -10.58 -1.61 0.80
CA HIS A 79 -9.39 -0.78 0.69
C HIS A 79 -9.00 -0.61 -0.79
N GLY A 80 -7.84 -1.10 -1.19
CA GLY A 80 -7.28 -0.89 -2.52
C GLY A 80 -6.40 0.35 -2.57
N ASN A 81 -5.74 0.54 -3.71
CA ASN A 81 -4.63 1.48 -3.84
C ASN A 81 -5.07 2.95 -3.70
N VAL A 82 -6.29 3.31 -4.11
CA VAL A 82 -6.81 4.68 -3.90
C VAL A 82 -6.98 4.99 -2.41
N VAL A 83 -7.56 4.07 -1.64
CA VAL A 83 -7.73 4.25 -0.17
C VAL A 83 -6.36 4.29 0.50
N ALA A 84 -5.45 3.40 0.10
CA ALA A 84 -4.10 3.38 0.62
C ALA A 84 -3.34 4.68 0.31
N LYS A 85 -3.46 5.22 -0.91
CA LYS A 85 -2.87 6.51 -1.28
C LYS A 85 -3.41 7.65 -0.43
N ALA A 86 -4.73 7.73 -0.26
CA ALA A 86 -5.36 8.74 0.61
C ALA A 86 -4.98 8.58 2.10
N THR A 87 -4.51 7.41 2.50
CA THR A 87 -4.10 7.12 3.89
C THR A 87 -2.60 7.35 4.09
N TYR A 88 -1.76 6.62 3.37
CA TYR A 88 -0.31 6.57 3.57
C TYR A 88 0.45 7.62 2.77
N GLU A 89 -0.18 8.28 1.80
CA GLU A 89 0.43 9.33 0.98
C GLU A 89 -0.24 10.70 1.17
N ALA A 90 -1.05 10.87 2.23
CA ALA A 90 -1.83 12.08 2.45
C ALA A 90 -0.99 13.35 2.63
N TYR A 91 0.18 13.24 3.28
CA TYR A 91 1.05 14.38 3.57
C TYR A 91 2.49 14.15 3.09
N VAL A 92 2.65 13.63 1.87
CA VAL A 92 3.99 13.52 1.26
C VAL A 92 4.49 14.94 0.97
N PRO A 93 5.61 15.38 1.57
CA PRO A 93 6.17 16.69 1.25
C PRO A 93 6.48 16.78 -0.24
N ILE A 94 6.27 17.95 -0.84
CA ILE A 94 6.46 18.18 -2.29
C ILE A 94 7.88 17.81 -2.75
N TYR A 95 8.88 17.94 -1.87
CA TYR A 95 10.28 17.63 -2.14
C TYR A 95 10.66 16.17 -1.85
N TYR A 96 9.75 15.35 -1.35
CA TYR A 96 10.05 13.96 -1.03
C TYR A 96 9.98 13.10 -2.30
N TYR A 97 11.08 12.43 -2.62
CA TYR A 97 11.18 11.62 -3.84
C TYR A 97 10.32 10.36 -3.75
N GLN A 98 9.47 10.13 -4.76
CA GLN A 98 8.68 8.91 -4.90
C GLN A 98 9.33 8.01 -5.97
N PRO A 99 9.76 6.79 -5.62
CA PRO A 99 10.45 5.92 -6.56
C PRO A 99 9.49 5.37 -7.62
N THR A 100 10.05 5.13 -8.79
CA THR A 100 9.44 4.44 -9.92
C THR A 100 9.88 2.98 -9.98
N HIS A 101 9.27 2.21 -10.87
CA HIS A 101 9.61 0.79 -11.03
C HIS A 101 11.00 0.55 -11.61
N THR A 102 11.62 1.55 -12.23
CA THR A 102 13.00 1.49 -12.77
C THR A 102 14.07 1.86 -11.74
N ASP A 103 13.70 2.47 -10.62
CA ASP A 103 14.64 2.82 -9.56
C ASP A 103 15.24 1.59 -8.89
N CYS A 104 16.40 1.78 -8.27
CA CYS A 104 17.08 0.74 -7.51
C CYS A 104 16.25 0.28 -6.31
N GLN A 105 16.52 -0.94 -5.84
CA GLN A 105 15.76 -1.54 -4.73
C GLN A 105 15.83 -0.72 -3.45
N VAL A 106 16.97 -0.08 -3.18
CA VAL A 106 17.19 0.75 -1.98
C VAL A 106 16.18 1.91 -1.93
N LEU A 107 15.99 2.66 -3.02
CA LEU A 107 15.02 3.78 -3.05
C LEU A 107 13.58 3.30 -2.84
N LYS A 108 13.23 2.13 -3.37
CA LYS A 108 11.92 1.51 -3.16
C LYS A 108 11.74 1.08 -1.70
N GLU A 109 12.78 0.55 -1.06
CA GLU A 109 12.74 0.12 0.33
C GLU A 109 12.55 1.30 1.28
N GLU A 110 13.33 2.37 1.12
CA GLU A 110 13.20 3.60 1.91
C GLU A 110 11.77 4.16 1.82
N TRP A 111 11.20 4.21 0.61
CA TRP A 111 9.83 4.67 0.40
C TRP A 111 8.79 3.79 1.10
N ILE A 112 8.90 2.47 0.96
CA ILE A 112 7.96 1.52 1.58
C ILE A 112 8.02 1.62 3.12
N ARG A 113 9.22 1.72 3.71
CA ARG A 113 9.39 1.91 5.16
C ARG A 113 8.85 3.25 5.62
N ALA A 114 9.13 4.34 4.89
CA ALA A 114 8.59 5.66 5.20
C ALA A 114 7.06 5.70 5.19
N LYS A 115 6.41 5.05 4.21
CA LYS A 115 4.95 4.94 4.11
C LYS A 115 4.32 4.15 5.25
N TYR A 116 4.82 2.94 5.51
CA TYR A 116 4.08 1.96 6.33
C TYR A 116 4.67 1.72 7.73
N GLU A 117 5.98 1.85 7.92
CA GLU A 117 6.66 1.58 9.20
C GLU A 117 6.77 2.83 10.06
N HIS A 118 7.24 3.92 9.46
CA HIS A 118 7.41 5.17 10.20
C HIS A 118 6.14 6.01 10.21
N GLN A 119 5.20 5.72 9.30
CA GLN A 119 4.09 6.61 8.99
C GLN A 119 4.57 8.07 8.87
N ALA A 120 5.78 8.27 8.33
CA ALA A 120 6.45 9.58 8.31
C ALA A 120 5.64 10.59 7.49
N VAL A 121 4.83 10.07 6.57
CA VAL A 121 3.87 10.76 5.72
C VAL A 121 2.56 11.13 6.46
N LEU A 122 2.37 10.72 7.71
CA LEU A 122 1.25 11.10 8.58
C LEU A 122 1.63 12.13 9.66
N VAL A 123 2.90 12.53 9.74
CA VAL A 123 3.43 13.36 10.85
C VAL A 123 2.84 14.78 10.90
N CYS A 124 2.14 15.23 9.83
CA CYS A 124 1.37 16.48 9.85
C CYS A 124 -0.08 16.30 10.35
N LYS A 125 -0.32 15.50 11.40
CA LYS A 125 -1.59 15.56 12.15
C LYS A 125 -1.45 16.09 13.58
N GLN A 126 -0.23 16.19 14.11
CA GLN A 126 -0.02 16.53 15.53
C GLN A 126 0.63 17.89 15.78
N SER A 127 1.01 18.64 14.72
CA SER A 127 1.62 19.98 14.84
C SER A 127 0.64 21.13 14.58
N HIS A 128 -0.65 20.88 14.39
CA HIS A 128 -1.68 21.94 14.37
C HIS A 128 -2.23 22.26 15.76
N ASN A 129 -1.34 22.55 16.71
CA ASN A 129 -1.67 23.39 17.85
C ASN A 129 -0.47 24.28 18.22
N CYS A 130 -0.31 25.40 17.51
CA CYS A 130 -0.37 26.74 18.10
C CYS A 130 0.01 27.77 17.01
N GLY A 131 -0.98 28.56 16.61
CA GLY A 131 -0.73 29.81 15.91
C GLY A 131 -0.41 30.94 16.89
N SER A 132 0.33 31.92 16.37
CA SER A 132 0.43 33.31 16.82
C SER A 132 1.22 33.62 18.09
N GLY A 133 2.31 34.37 17.90
CA GLY A 133 3.02 35.04 18.98
C GLY A 133 4.30 35.71 18.52
N TYR A 134 4.20 36.70 17.63
CA TYR A 134 5.25 37.73 17.59
C TYR A 134 5.24 38.45 18.94
N ASN A 135 6.33 38.36 19.68
CA ASN A 135 6.72 39.39 20.65
C ASN A 135 8.21 39.64 20.45
N LEU A 136 8.50 40.75 19.78
CA LEU A 136 9.78 41.43 19.82
C LEU A 136 9.88 42.09 21.20
N ASN A 137 10.91 41.75 21.96
CA ASN A 137 11.48 42.62 22.99
C ASN A 137 12.75 43.24 22.42
#